data_AF-B4J3K9-F1
#
_entry.id   AF-B4J3K9-F1
#
_cell.length_a   1.000
_cell.length_b   1.000
_cell.length_c   1.000
_cell.angle_alpha   90.00
_cell.angle_beta   90.00
_cell.angle_gamma   90.00
#
_symmetry.space_group_name_H-M   'P 1'
#
loop_
_entity.id
_entity.type
_entity.pdbx_description
1 polymer ?
#
loop_
_entity_poly.entity_id
_entity_poly.type
_entity_poly.pdbx_seq_one_letter_code
_entity_poly.pdbx_strand_id
1 'polypeptide(L)'
;MSKRTHSTHILGIVVIFFSSYILGIYSAARATSQLGFSTMHNESWTLNDTLLDSLEHELVAGAGSGVARNNSRNPRWFPFYTIGRFSNDICRGNNLLMGTCAIRGECTDNNGVAAGSCSTITSQAVCCIYQRTCGASTNFNNTYFYNSNYPAPYSGGGRCTIVVTPPDSSICQLRIDFLALSLAPPSGDGFCSTDALTITGGASQVPTICGENSGQHVYVDFNGESPISITVVTSGGYTFNRQWQFQIRMMGCTSATLAPAGCLQYHMTPSGNIASFNYVSAASSALNSIGVQGTRQLANMRYGICIRKATGMCSITYGQVGSDAYSFTMTNDVGAVDPALLATSAVQSQDCTTDYLIIPAPVQAGVNMPSDRFCGLGLVSTTTTAKPFVVFAVTDANEELDISNRGFYLSYSQAACPVL
;
A
#
# COMPACT_ATOMS: atom_id res chain seq x y z
N MET A 1 51.47 -29.81 -33.61
CA MET A 1 51.33 -29.52 -32.17
C MET A 1 51.64 -28.05 -31.95
N SER A 2 50.66 -27.19 -31.69
CA SER A 2 50.91 -25.84 -31.14
C SER A 2 49.71 -25.41 -30.29
N LYS A 3 50.02 -24.89 -29.10
CA LYS A 3 49.14 -24.72 -27.94
C LYS A 3 48.43 -23.36 -27.94
N ARG A 4 47.22 -23.39 -27.38
CA ARG A 4 46.37 -22.26 -26.99
C ARG A 4 46.98 -21.44 -25.85
N THR A 5 46.76 -20.13 -25.90
CA THR A 5 46.68 -19.22 -24.73
C THR A 5 45.76 -18.06 -25.05
N HIS A 6 44.58 -18.01 -24.42
CA HIS A 6 43.83 -16.76 -24.14
C HIS A 6 42.71 -17.09 -23.14
N SER A 7 42.98 -16.92 -21.84
CA SER A 7 41.95 -16.96 -20.78
C SER A 7 42.48 -16.34 -19.50
N THR A 8 42.64 -15.02 -19.47
CA THR A 8 42.93 -14.26 -18.24
C THR A 8 42.27 -12.87 -18.20
N HIS A 9 41.83 -12.32 -19.34
CA HIS A 9 41.22 -10.98 -19.39
C HIS A 9 39.71 -10.93 -19.08
N ILE A 10 38.99 -12.05 -19.13
CA ILE A 10 37.53 -12.07 -18.93
C ILE A 10 37.15 -12.17 -17.43
N LEU A 11 37.99 -12.76 -16.59
CA LEU A 11 37.72 -12.81 -15.13
C LEU A 11 37.93 -11.46 -14.43
N GLY A 12 38.82 -10.60 -14.92
CA GLY A 12 39.10 -9.29 -14.31
C GLY A 12 37.94 -8.30 -14.41
N ILE A 13 37.16 -8.36 -15.49
CA ILE A 13 36.05 -7.43 -15.73
C ILE A 13 34.81 -7.81 -14.89
N VAL A 14 34.55 -9.09 -14.67
CA VAL A 14 33.39 -9.56 -13.88
C VAL A 14 33.54 -9.22 -12.39
N VAL A 15 34.76 -9.23 -11.85
CA VAL A 15 35.03 -8.89 -10.42
C VAL A 15 34.90 -7.38 -10.16
N ILE A 16 35.26 -6.53 -11.14
CA ILE A 16 35.16 -5.07 -11.00
C ILE A 16 33.70 -4.59 -11.02
N PHE A 17 32.83 -5.24 -11.83
CA PHE A 17 31.40 -4.92 -11.86
C PHE A 17 30.62 -5.40 -10.62
N PHE A 18 31.00 -6.54 -10.02
CA PHE A 18 30.36 -6.99 -8.76
C PHE A 18 30.76 -6.13 -7.55
N SER A 19 32.00 -5.63 -7.50
CA SER A 19 32.47 -4.79 -6.38
C SER A 19 31.86 -3.38 -6.38
N SER A 20 31.55 -2.83 -7.55
CA SER A 20 30.91 -1.51 -7.69
C SER A 20 29.41 -1.55 -7.41
N TYR A 21 28.76 -2.71 -7.60
CA TYR A 21 27.35 -2.92 -7.25
C TYR A 21 27.12 -3.04 -5.72
N ILE A 22 28.06 -3.65 -4.98
CA ILE A 22 27.95 -3.77 -3.51
C ILE A 22 28.26 -2.45 -2.79
N LEU A 23 29.13 -1.59 -3.33
CA LEU A 23 29.42 -0.27 -2.74
C LEU A 23 28.30 0.78 -2.99
N GLY A 24 27.50 0.61 -4.03
CA GLY A 24 26.35 1.49 -4.34
C GLY A 24 25.14 1.31 -3.41
N ILE A 25 24.98 0.13 -2.79
CA ILE A 25 23.86 -0.14 -1.87
C ILE A 25 24.18 0.37 -0.45
N TYR A 26 25.46 0.40 -0.05
CA TYR A 26 25.88 0.87 1.28
C TYR A 26 26.00 2.40 1.41
N SER A 27 26.01 3.15 0.30
CA SER A 27 26.15 4.61 0.29
C SER A 27 24.81 5.38 0.33
N ALA A 28 23.69 4.73 0.05
CA ALA A 28 22.34 5.31 0.21
C ALA A 28 21.81 5.27 1.67
N ALA A 29 22.41 4.46 2.55
CA ALA A 29 21.99 4.29 3.95
C ALA A 29 22.68 5.24 4.95
N ARG A 30 23.54 6.17 4.50
CA ARG A 30 24.31 7.08 5.38
C ARG A 30 24.02 8.58 5.19
N ALA A 31 23.05 8.95 4.35
CA ALA A 31 22.74 10.35 4.03
C ALA A 31 21.50 10.91 4.76
N THR A 32 21.07 10.34 5.89
CA THR A 32 19.92 10.85 6.67
C THR A 32 20.22 11.13 8.14
N SER A 33 21.50 11.18 8.53
CA SER A 33 21.90 11.44 9.92
C SER A 33 22.91 12.58 10.03
N GLN A 34 22.69 13.72 9.39
CA GLN A 34 23.38 14.98 9.69
C GLN A 34 22.48 16.18 9.35
N LEU A 35 21.60 16.56 10.27
CA LEU A 35 21.24 17.97 10.46
C LEU A 35 21.56 18.33 11.90
N GLY A 36 22.56 19.21 12.02
CA GLY A 36 23.11 19.67 13.27
C GLY A 36 22.11 20.50 14.06
N PHE A 37 22.10 20.25 15.36
CA PHE A 37 21.44 21.07 16.36
C PHE A 37 22.26 22.36 16.51
N SER A 38 21.76 23.49 15.99
CA SER A 38 22.30 24.80 16.33
C SER A 38 21.56 25.35 17.54
N THR A 39 22.27 25.42 18.66
CA THR A 39 21.91 26.16 19.87
C THR A 39 21.69 27.63 19.55
N MET A 40 20.53 28.18 19.88
CA MET A 40 20.35 29.63 20.03
C MET A 40 19.79 29.96 21.41
N HIS A 41 20.30 31.09 21.88
CA HIS A 41 20.29 31.58 23.24
C HIS A 41 18.89 31.93 23.78
N ASN A 42 18.82 31.73 25.09
CA ASN A 42 17.90 32.24 26.08
C ASN A 42 17.52 33.72 25.86
N GLU A 43 16.24 34.01 25.64
CA GLU A 43 15.64 35.29 26.06
C GLU A 43 14.28 35.04 26.72
N SER A 44 14.22 35.50 27.96
CA SER A 44 13.09 35.45 28.89
C SER A 44 12.06 36.52 28.54
N TRP A 45 10.80 36.12 28.40
CA TRP A 45 9.66 37.04 28.51
C TRP A 45 8.62 36.44 29.46
N THR A 46 8.53 37.03 30.64
CA THR A 46 7.50 36.79 31.66
C THR A 46 6.20 37.47 31.25
N LEU A 47 5.08 36.74 31.20
CA LEU A 47 3.75 37.34 31.35
C LEU A 47 2.84 36.39 32.15
N ASN A 48 2.06 37.02 33.03
CA ASN A 48 1.47 36.48 34.23
C ASN A 48 0.27 35.55 34.00
N ASP A 49 0.16 34.66 34.97
CA ASP A 49 -1.00 33.94 35.46
C ASP A 49 -2.22 34.86 35.64
N THR A 50 -3.34 34.51 34.99
CA THR A 50 -4.75 34.70 35.39
C THR A 50 -5.62 34.66 34.12
N LEU A 51 -6.34 33.55 33.93
CA LEU A 51 -7.59 33.38 33.16
C LEU A 51 -7.58 31.99 32.52
N LEU A 52 -7.98 30.98 33.27
CA LEU A 52 -8.73 29.79 32.82
C LEU A 52 -9.08 28.96 34.06
N ASP A 53 -9.73 29.60 35.03
CA ASP A 53 -10.50 28.92 36.06
C ASP A 53 -11.86 29.62 36.14
N SER A 54 -12.79 29.12 35.34
CA SER A 54 -14.22 29.34 35.51
C SER A 54 -14.96 28.49 34.49
N LEU A 55 -15.79 27.58 35.04
CA LEU A 55 -17.02 26.99 34.50
C LEU A 55 -17.04 25.44 34.59
N GLU A 56 -17.00 24.93 35.83
CA GLU A 56 -17.65 23.68 36.23
C GLU A 56 -18.79 24.01 37.21
N HIS A 57 -19.86 23.18 37.21
CA HIS A 57 -21.17 23.29 37.90
C HIS A 57 -22.21 24.21 37.23
N GLU A 58 -23.44 23.81 36.87
CA GLU A 58 -24.35 22.76 37.38
C GLU A 58 -25.24 22.16 36.26
N LEU A 59 -25.68 20.90 36.42
CA LEU A 59 -27.11 20.49 36.42
C LEU A 59 -27.24 18.99 36.72
N VAL A 60 -27.92 18.68 37.84
CA VAL A 60 -28.18 17.33 38.37
C VAL A 60 -29.68 17.02 38.37
N ALA A 61 -29.98 15.75 38.05
CA ALA A 61 -31.12 14.90 38.45
C ALA A 61 -32.50 15.03 37.77
N GLY A 62 -32.97 13.86 37.29
CA GLY A 62 -34.39 13.57 37.12
C GLY A 62 -34.73 12.25 36.42
N ALA A 63 -34.96 11.20 37.21
CA ALA A 63 -35.79 10.00 36.96
C ALA A 63 -35.33 8.89 36.01
N GLY A 64 -35.25 7.67 36.56
CA GLY A 64 -34.95 6.43 35.85
C GLY A 64 -36.17 5.70 35.30
N SER A 65 -35.90 4.73 34.42
CA SER A 65 -36.71 3.53 34.21
C SER A 65 -35.85 2.47 33.52
N GLY A 66 -35.84 1.27 34.09
CA GLY A 66 -35.02 0.16 33.65
C GLY A 66 -35.48 -0.43 32.31
N VAL A 67 -34.51 -0.90 31.53
CA VAL A 67 -34.73 -1.86 30.46
C VAL A 67 -33.69 -2.97 30.61
N ALA A 68 -34.18 -4.14 31.01
CA ALA A 68 -33.43 -5.39 31.00
C ALA A 68 -32.98 -5.71 29.57
N ARG A 69 -31.70 -6.03 29.36
CA ARG A 69 -31.23 -6.65 28.12
C ARG A 69 -30.85 -8.11 28.38
N ASN A 70 -31.43 -8.95 27.53
CA ASN A 70 -31.38 -10.40 27.53
C ASN A 70 -29.98 -11.00 27.72
N ASN A 71 -29.94 -11.99 28.62
CA ASN A 71 -28.91 -13.01 28.69
C ASN A 71 -28.93 -13.87 27.42
N SER A 72 -27.85 -13.84 26.65
CA SER A 72 -27.42 -14.98 25.84
C SER A 72 -25.95 -14.82 25.50
N ARG A 73 -25.06 -15.34 26.37
CA ARG A 73 -23.66 -15.64 26.00
C ARG A 73 -23.21 -16.90 26.75
N ASN A 74 -22.86 -17.93 25.98
CA ASN A 74 -22.18 -19.14 26.44
C ASN A 74 -20.94 -18.77 27.27
N PRO A 75 -20.80 -19.26 28.51
CA PRO A 75 -19.62 -19.02 29.31
C PRO A 75 -18.52 -19.97 28.85
N ARG A 76 -17.47 -19.44 28.21
CA ARG A 76 -16.17 -20.13 28.21
C ARG A 76 -15.40 -19.67 29.44
N TRP A 77 -15.02 -20.67 30.22
CA TRP A 77 -14.37 -20.62 31.52
C TRP A 77 -12.98 -19.94 31.43
N PHE A 78 -12.71 -18.91 32.23
CA PHE A 78 -11.39 -18.29 32.38
C PHE A 78 -11.02 -18.20 33.86
N PRO A 79 -9.77 -18.51 34.26
CA PRO A 79 -9.27 -18.14 35.57
C PRO A 79 -8.98 -16.63 35.59
N PHE A 80 -9.36 -16.02 36.71
CA PHE A 80 -9.41 -14.60 37.03
C PHE A 80 -8.24 -13.72 36.54
N TYR A 81 -8.51 -12.86 35.56
CA TYR A 81 -7.91 -11.53 35.49
C TYR A 81 -9.01 -10.49 35.73
N THR A 82 -9.44 -10.34 36.98
CA THR A 82 -10.21 -9.16 37.43
C THR A 82 -9.25 -8.01 37.66
N ILE A 83 -8.69 -7.48 36.56
CA ILE A 83 -7.99 -6.20 36.51
C ILE A 83 -8.74 -5.39 35.45
N GLY A 84 -9.09 -4.15 35.76
CA GLY A 84 -10.01 -3.33 34.96
C GLY A 84 -9.74 -3.42 33.46
N ARG A 85 -10.81 -3.63 32.68
CA ARG A 85 -10.73 -3.65 31.21
C ARG A 85 -10.18 -2.32 30.73
N PHE A 86 -8.99 -2.31 30.13
CA PHE A 86 -8.49 -1.18 29.37
C PHE A 86 -8.82 -1.37 27.89
N SER A 87 -8.89 -0.25 27.15
CA SER A 87 -9.20 -0.28 25.72
C SER A 87 -8.05 -0.93 24.94
N ASN A 88 -8.39 -1.77 23.97
CA ASN A 88 -7.44 -2.40 23.05
C ASN A 88 -7.00 -1.39 21.98
N ASP A 89 -6.26 -0.38 22.42
CA ASP A 89 -5.82 0.73 21.58
C ASP A 89 -4.59 0.34 20.74
N ILE A 90 -4.38 1.05 19.64
CA ILE A 90 -3.20 0.87 18.80
C ILE A 90 -1.97 1.37 19.55
N CYS A 91 -0.89 0.59 19.55
CA CYS A 91 0.38 0.93 20.17
C CYS A 91 1.54 0.73 19.18
N ARG A 92 2.68 1.36 19.44
CA ARG A 92 3.91 1.13 18.68
C ARG A 92 4.91 0.40 19.57
N GLY A 93 5.35 -0.78 19.14
CA GLY A 93 6.29 -1.59 19.88
C GLY A 93 7.74 -1.07 19.77
N ASN A 94 8.61 -1.57 20.64
CA ASN A 94 10.05 -1.25 20.62
C ASN A 94 10.76 -1.66 19.32
N ASN A 95 10.18 -2.61 18.58
CA ASN A 95 10.61 -3.03 17.25
C ASN A 95 9.99 -2.19 16.10
N LEU A 96 9.37 -1.05 16.43
CA LEU A 96 8.73 -0.09 15.53
C LEU A 96 7.47 -0.60 14.80
N LEU A 97 7.07 -1.84 15.01
CA LEU A 97 5.83 -2.39 14.49
C LEU A 97 4.63 -1.87 15.29
N MET A 98 3.52 -1.65 14.61
CA MET A 98 2.25 -1.33 15.24
C MET A 98 1.60 -2.59 15.79
N GLY A 99 1.15 -2.57 17.03
CA GLY A 99 0.41 -3.65 17.67
C GLY A 99 -0.88 -3.15 18.32
N THR A 100 -1.45 -4.01 19.16
CA THR A 100 -2.62 -3.69 19.98
C THR A 100 -2.24 -3.80 21.45
N CYS A 101 -2.58 -2.80 22.25
CA CYS A 101 -2.34 -2.81 23.68
C CYS A 101 -3.19 -3.90 24.32
N ALA A 102 -2.56 -4.88 24.97
CA ALA A 102 -3.23 -6.03 25.57
C ALA A 102 -2.54 -6.45 26.87
N ILE A 103 -3.22 -7.26 27.68
CA ILE A 103 -2.60 -7.85 28.88
C ILE A 103 -1.55 -8.86 28.44
N ARG A 104 -0.40 -8.91 29.13
CA ARG A 104 0.70 -9.84 28.79
C ARG A 104 0.27 -11.30 28.72
N GLY A 105 -0.58 -11.74 29.66
CA GLY A 105 -1.17 -13.08 29.65
C GLY A 105 -1.97 -13.33 28.37
N GLU A 106 -2.96 -12.48 28.09
CA GLU A 106 -3.77 -12.54 26.87
C GLU A 106 -2.93 -12.51 25.58
N CYS A 107 -1.92 -11.64 25.52
CA CYS A 107 -1.02 -11.57 24.37
C CYS A 107 -0.29 -12.90 24.16
N THR A 108 0.21 -13.51 25.23
CA THR A 108 0.94 -14.79 25.17
C THR A 108 0.00 -15.94 24.80
N ASP A 109 -1.18 -15.99 25.41
CA ASP A 109 -2.19 -17.02 25.19
C ASP A 109 -2.71 -17.02 23.75
N ASN A 110 -2.72 -15.85 23.11
CA ASN A 110 -3.12 -15.68 21.71
C ASN A 110 -1.95 -15.73 20.71
N ASN A 111 -0.80 -16.29 21.12
CA ASN A 111 0.41 -16.39 20.31
C ASN A 111 0.84 -15.04 19.70
N GLY A 112 0.73 -13.97 20.48
CA GLY A 112 1.28 -12.66 20.18
C GLY A 112 2.68 -12.49 20.79
N VAL A 113 3.39 -11.47 20.31
CA VAL A 113 4.72 -11.10 20.82
C VAL A 113 4.60 -9.77 21.56
N ALA A 114 4.98 -9.76 22.83
CA ALA A 114 5.03 -8.55 23.64
C ALA A 114 6.22 -7.67 23.24
N ALA A 115 5.96 -6.44 22.80
CA ALA A 115 6.96 -5.52 22.27
C ALA A 115 6.98 -4.18 23.03
N GLY A 116 7.25 -4.23 24.34
CA GLY A 116 7.28 -3.04 25.20
C GLY A 116 5.98 -2.81 25.96
N SER A 117 5.96 -1.81 26.84
CA SER A 117 4.76 -1.41 27.59
C SER A 117 3.89 -0.48 26.75
N CYS A 118 2.57 -0.60 26.87
CA CYS A 118 1.61 0.31 26.22
C CYS A 118 0.74 1.11 27.20
N SER A 119 0.95 0.94 28.52
CA SER A 119 0.25 1.70 29.55
C SER A 119 1.21 2.12 30.67
N THR A 120 0.95 3.29 31.25
CA THR A 120 1.62 3.77 32.46
C THR A 120 0.88 3.36 33.74
N ILE A 121 -0.38 2.92 33.61
CA ILE A 121 -1.26 2.57 34.74
C ILE A 121 -0.91 1.19 35.30
N THR A 122 -0.53 0.25 34.43
CA THR A 122 -0.21 -1.12 34.82
C THR A 122 0.98 -1.66 34.03
N SER A 123 1.89 -2.33 34.73
CA SER A 123 3.06 -3.00 34.13
C SER A 123 2.70 -4.27 33.36
N GLN A 124 1.44 -4.73 33.46
CA GLN A 124 0.94 -5.91 32.76
C GLN A 124 0.48 -5.62 31.33
N ALA A 125 0.24 -4.35 30.97
CA ALA A 125 -0.18 -3.96 29.63
C ALA A 125 1.05 -3.88 28.71
N VAL A 126 1.04 -4.65 27.64
CA VAL A 126 2.12 -4.72 26.66
C VAL A 126 1.61 -4.41 25.27
N CYS A 127 2.48 -3.86 24.42
CA CYS A 127 2.17 -3.72 23.03
C CYS A 127 2.25 -5.09 22.35
N CYS A 128 1.10 -5.71 22.09
CA CYS A 128 1.01 -7.06 21.55
C CYS A 128 1.02 -7.03 20.02
N ILE A 129 1.93 -7.79 19.41
CA ILE A 129 2.04 -7.91 17.96
C ILE A 129 1.63 -9.31 17.56
N TYR A 130 0.59 -9.42 16.74
CA TYR A 130 0.13 -10.70 16.21
C TYR A 130 0.87 -11.03 14.93
N GLN A 131 1.53 -12.18 14.91
CA GLN A 131 2.35 -12.66 13.80
C GLN A 131 1.78 -14.00 13.32
N ARG A 132 1.53 -14.14 12.03
CA ARG A 132 0.88 -15.31 11.43
C ARG A 132 1.58 -15.74 10.13
N THR A 133 1.52 -17.03 9.85
CA THR A 133 2.06 -17.65 8.62
C THR A 133 0.96 -18.44 7.90
N CYS A 134 1.34 -19.16 6.85
CA CYS A 134 0.43 -19.94 6.01
C CYS A 134 -0.47 -20.89 6.81
N GLY A 135 -1.75 -20.92 6.46
CA GLY A 135 -2.77 -21.78 7.08
C GLY A 135 -3.40 -21.22 8.35
N ALA A 136 -2.94 -20.07 8.83
CA ALA A 136 -3.49 -19.45 10.03
C ALA A 136 -4.84 -18.75 9.77
N SER A 137 -5.56 -18.51 10.86
CA SER A 137 -6.65 -17.54 10.93
C SER A 137 -6.34 -16.44 11.94
N THR A 138 -6.93 -15.27 11.76
CA THR A 138 -6.84 -14.18 12.74
C THR A 138 -8.16 -13.42 12.84
N ASN A 139 -8.51 -13.07 14.07
CA ASN A 139 -9.54 -12.11 14.42
C ASN A 139 -8.96 -10.91 15.19
N PHE A 140 -7.63 -10.80 15.23
CA PHE A 140 -6.94 -9.72 15.91
C PHE A 140 -6.54 -8.63 14.94
N ASN A 141 -6.77 -7.39 15.35
CA ASN A 141 -6.37 -6.22 14.57
C ASN A 141 -4.83 -6.07 14.54
N ASN A 142 -4.31 -5.40 13.52
CA ASN A 142 -2.86 -5.20 13.30
C ASN A 142 -2.06 -6.51 13.28
N THR A 143 -2.58 -7.53 12.58
CA THR A 143 -1.88 -8.81 12.37
C THR A 143 -0.85 -8.68 11.24
N TYR A 144 0.36 -9.19 11.44
CA TYR A 144 1.37 -9.33 10.39
C TYR A 144 1.34 -10.74 9.81
N PHE A 145 1.23 -10.83 8.49
CA PHE A 145 1.24 -12.08 7.75
C PHE A 145 2.44 -12.15 6.82
N TYR A 146 3.24 -13.19 6.91
CA TYR A 146 4.51 -13.30 6.17
C TYR A 146 4.70 -14.69 5.58
N ASN A 147 5.61 -14.80 4.61
CA ASN A 147 6.02 -16.11 4.09
C ASN A 147 6.68 -16.96 5.17
N SER A 148 6.54 -18.28 5.08
CA SER A 148 7.27 -19.20 5.95
C SER A 148 8.77 -18.86 5.94
N ASN A 149 9.38 -18.77 7.13
CA ASN A 149 10.78 -18.42 7.37
C ASN A 149 11.21 -16.98 7.00
N TYR A 150 10.28 -16.04 6.84
CA TYR A 150 10.61 -14.61 6.72
C TYR A 150 11.62 -14.17 7.80
N PRO A 151 12.67 -13.38 7.47
CA PRO A 151 12.88 -12.64 6.21
C PRO A 151 13.58 -13.43 5.10
N ALA A 152 13.81 -14.74 5.24
CA ALA A 152 14.38 -15.53 4.15
C ALA A 152 13.39 -15.63 2.97
N PRO A 153 13.89 -15.66 1.71
CA PRO A 153 13.05 -15.86 0.55
C PRO A 153 12.31 -17.21 0.58
N TYR A 154 11.09 -17.21 0.06
CA TYR A 154 10.29 -18.39 -0.17
C TYR A 154 10.61 -18.97 -1.55
N SER A 155 11.04 -20.23 -1.60
CA SER A 155 11.50 -20.91 -2.82
C SER A 155 10.39 -21.18 -3.84
N GLY A 156 9.11 -21.00 -3.46
CA GLY A 156 7.95 -21.29 -4.29
C GLY A 156 7.40 -22.70 -4.10
N GLY A 157 6.33 -23.00 -4.83
CA GLY A 157 5.65 -24.30 -4.79
C GLY A 157 4.63 -24.37 -3.65
N GLY A 158 3.40 -23.94 -3.94
CA GLY A 158 2.28 -24.16 -3.05
C GLY A 158 1.37 -22.94 -2.90
N ARG A 159 0.47 -23.06 -1.93
CA ARG A 159 -0.54 -22.05 -1.60
C ARG A 159 -0.42 -21.67 -0.14
N CYS A 160 -0.22 -20.37 0.11
CA CYS A 160 -0.15 -19.80 1.43
C CYS A 160 -1.36 -18.89 1.65
N THR A 161 -2.25 -19.27 2.56
CA THR A 161 -3.48 -18.54 2.84
C THR A 161 -3.54 -18.11 4.30
N ILE A 162 -4.07 -16.92 4.57
CA ILE A 162 -4.56 -16.52 5.90
C ILE A 162 -6.04 -16.15 5.79
N VAL A 163 -6.82 -16.57 6.79
CA VAL A 163 -8.25 -16.24 6.90
C VAL A 163 -8.43 -15.17 7.96
N VAL A 164 -9.00 -14.04 7.58
CA VAL A 164 -9.22 -12.88 8.44
C VAL A 164 -10.70 -12.79 8.75
N THR A 165 -11.09 -13.00 10.01
CA THR A 165 -12.48 -12.92 10.46
C THR A 165 -12.66 -11.66 11.30
N PRO A 166 -13.61 -10.77 10.97
CA PRO A 166 -13.86 -9.62 11.83
C PRO A 166 -14.39 -10.10 13.19
N PRO A 167 -13.96 -9.50 14.32
CA PRO A 167 -14.39 -9.92 15.65
C PRO A 167 -15.90 -9.72 15.90
N ASP A 168 -16.49 -8.71 15.26
CA ASP A 168 -17.91 -8.40 15.28
C ASP A 168 -18.27 -7.45 14.12
N SER A 169 -19.57 -7.18 13.96
CA SER A 169 -20.13 -6.31 12.93
C SER A 169 -19.76 -4.81 13.04
N SER A 170 -18.98 -4.37 14.04
CA SER A 170 -18.48 -2.99 14.11
C SER A 170 -17.27 -2.76 13.22
N ILE A 171 -16.65 -3.82 12.70
CA ILE A 171 -15.58 -3.77 11.70
C ILE A 171 -16.17 -3.86 10.30
N CYS A 172 -15.94 -2.83 9.49
CA CYS A 172 -16.50 -2.74 8.13
C CYS A 172 -15.49 -2.98 7.03
N GLN A 173 -14.21 -2.70 7.26
CA GLN A 173 -13.23 -2.69 6.18
C GLN A 173 -11.87 -3.19 6.66
N LEU A 174 -11.17 -3.87 5.76
CA LEU A 174 -9.84 -4.39 5.94
C LEU A 174 -8.87 -3.58 5.07
N ARG A 175 -7.84 -3.00 5.69
CA ARG A 175 -6.69 -2.45 4.98
C ARG A 175 -5.55 -3.46 5.04
N ILE A 176 -4.95 -3.73 3.90
CA ILE A 176 -3.80 -4.63 3.77
C ILE A 176 -2.66 -3.83 3.17
N ASP A 177 -1.65 -3.55 3.97
CA ASP A 177 -0.43 -2.87 3.52
C ASP A 177 0.62 -3.91 3.13
N PHE A 178 1.17 -3.80 1.92
CA PHE A 178 2.20 -4.67 1.39
C PHE A 178 3.58 -4.14 1.82
N LEU A 179 3.98 -4.40 3.07
CA LEU A 179 5.28 -3.94 3.59
C LEU A 179 6.44 -4.54 2.78
N ALA A 180 6.29 -5.80 2.37
CA ALA A 180 7.07 -6.42 1.32
C ALA A 180 6.13 -7.26 0.45
N LEU A 181 6.27 -7.17 -0.88
CA LEU A 181 5.58 -8.06 -1.81
C LEU A 181 6.37 -8.16 -3.11
N SER A 182 7.20 -9.19 -3.19
CA SER A 182 7.97 -9.55 -4.38
C SER A 182 7.62 -10.98 -4.77
N LEU A 183 6.84 -11.11 -5.85
CA LEU A 183 6.46 -12.38 -6.48
C LEU A 183 7.07 -12.47 -7.88
N ALA A 184 7.02 -13.64 -8.50
CA ALA A 184 7.37 -13.75 -9.91
C ALA A 184 6.59 -12.70 -10.74
N PRO A 185 7.23 -12.06 -11.72
CA PRO A 185 6.58 -11.07 -12.58
C PRO A 185 5.46 -11.71 -13.41
N PRO A 186 4.52 -10.91 -13.94
CA PRO A 186 3.52 -11.40 -14.89
C PRO A 186 4.18 -11.92 -16.19
N SER A 187 3.38 -12.57 -17.03
CA SER A 187 3.77 -12.83 -18.43
C SER A 187 4.05 -11.53 -19.19
N GLY A 188 4.60 -11.62 -20.40
CA GLY A 188 4.79 -10.44 -21.24
C GLY A 188 3.47 -9.74 -21.64
N ASP A 189 2.34 -10.45 -21.57
CA ASP A 189 0.98 -9.90 -21.76
C ASP A 189 0.30 -9.56 -20.41
N GLY A 190 1.05 -9.36 -19.32
CA GLY A 190 0.51 -8.83 -18.07
C GLY A 190 -0.26 -9.82 -17.17
N PHE A 191 -0.29 -11.12 -17.48
CA PHE A 191 -1.02 -12.10 -16.68
C PHE A 191 -0.18 -12.70 -15.53
N CYS A 192 -0.76 -12.77 -14.34
CA CYS A 192 -0.16 -13.40 -13.16
C CYS A 192 -0.27 -14.94 -13.18
N SER A 193 0.34 -15.59 -14.18
CA SER A 193 0.25 -17.05 -14.39
C SER A 193 1.21 -17.88 -13.53
N THR A 194 2.33 -17.29 -13.11
CA THR A 194 3.38 -18.00 -12.37
C THR A 194 3.16 -17.95 -10.87
N ASP A 195 2.97 -16.75 -10.35
CA ASP A 195 2.64 -16.47 -8.96
C ASP A 195 1.48 -15.46 -8.93
N ALA A 196 0.65 -15.53 -7.89
CA ALA A 196 -0.52 -14.69 -7.77
C ALA A 196 -0.89 -14.43 -6.29
N LEU A 197 -1.12 -13.17 -5.94
CA LEU A 197 -1.87 -12.75 -4.77
C LEU A 197 -3.33 -12.58 -5.15
N THR A 198 -4.22 -13.23 -4.40
CA THR A 198 -5.66 -13.15 -4.54
C THR A 198 -6.31 -12.86 -3.19
N ILE A 199 -7.35 -12.04 -3.18
CA ILE A 199 -8.07 -11.65 -1.97
C ILE A 199 -9.56 -11.83 -2.25
N THR A 200 -10.21 -12.67 -1.44
CA THR A 200 -11.59 -13.15 -1.69
C THR A 200 -12.42 -13.19 -0.41
N GLY A 201 -13.74 -13.32 -0.53
CA GLY A 201 -14.67 -13.40 0.61
C GLY A 201 -15.21 -12.05 1.11
N GLY A 202 -14.59 -10.94 0.70
CA GLY A 202 -15.09 -9.58 0.95
C GLY A 202 -16.17 -9.15 -0.05
N ALA A 203 -16.73 -7.97 0.19
CA ALA A 203 -17.68 -7.32 -0.74
C ALA A 203 -16.98 -6.55 -1.87
N SER A 204 -15.68 -6.28 -1.74
CA SER A 204 -14.88 -5.63 -2.79
C SER A 204 -14.25 -6.65 -3.74
N GLN A 205 -14.24 -6.35 -5.04
CA GLN A 205 -13.49 -7.13 -6.02
C GLN A 205 -12.04 -6.65 -6.05
N VAL A 206 -11.11 -7.50 -5.61
CA VAL A 206 -9.67 -7.24 -5.70
C VAL A 206 -9.13 -7.99 -6.91
N PRO A 207 -8.47 -7.33 -7.87
CA PRO A 207 -7.84 -8.02 -8.99
C PRO A 207 -6.69 -8.92 -8.52
N THR A 208 -6.28 -9.84 -9.38
CA THR A 208 -5.09 -10.67 -9.10
C THR A 208 -3.84 -9.81 -9.22
N ILE A 209 -2.96 -9.87 -8.23
CA ILE A 209 -1.73 -9.06 -8.18
C ILE A 209 -0.51 -9.97 -8.17
N CYS A 210 0.54 -9.63 -8.91
CA CYS A 210 1.83 -10.32 -8.89
C CYS A 210 2.99 -9.35 -9.17
N GLY A 211 4.21 -9.86 -9.23
CA GLY A 211 5.41 -9.05 -9.37
C GLY A 211 5.74 -8.20 -8.13
N GLU A 212 6.23 -6.98 -8.33
CA GLU A 212 6.73 -6.12 -7.26
C GLU A 212 5.71 -5.06 -6.83
N ASN A 213 5.31 -5.08 -5.56
CA ASN A 213 4.24 -4.22 -5.02
C ASN A 213 4.54 -3.74 -3.60
N SER A 214 5.80 -3.82 -3.14
CA SER A 214 6.17 -3.33 -1.82
C SER A 214 5.87 -1.83 -1.68
N GLY A 215 5.32 -1.45 -0.53
CA GLY A 215 4.87 -0.08 -0.24
C GLY A 215 3.47 0.26 -0.75
N GLN A 216 2.81 -0.62 -1.50
CA GLN A 216 1.41 -0.44 -1.88
C GLN A 216 0.43 -1.01 -0.84
N HIS A 217 -0.86 -0.76 -1.02
CA HIS A 217 -1.91 -1.27 -0.14
C HIS A 217 -3.22 -1.47 -0.89
N VAL A 218 -4.13 -2.22 -0.28
CA VAL A 218 -5.51 -2.37 -0.74
C VAL A 218 -6.50 -2.25 0.42
N TYR A 219 -7.71 -1.80 0.09
CA TYR A 219 -8.87 -1.76 0.96
C TYR A 219 -9.92 -2.76 0.48
N VAL A 220 -10.47 -3.54 1.42
CA VAL A 220 -11.46 -4.58 1.14
C VAL A 220 -12.57 -4.50 2.18
N ASP A 221 -13.80 -4.31 1.73
CA ASP A 221 -14.96 -4.25 2.60
C ASP A 221 -15.37 -5.66 3.05
N PHE A 222 -15.71 -5.80 4.34
CA PHE A 222 -16.30 -7.02 4.85
C PHE A 222 -17.77 -7.12 4.42
N ASN A 223 -18.25 -8.34 4.15
CA ASN A 223 -19.67 -8.61 3.92
C ASN A 223 -20.30 -9.14 5.22
N GLY A 224 -20.70 -8.24 6.10
CA GLY A 224 -21.08 -8.57 7.48
C GLY A 224 -19.89 -9.16 8.24
N GLU A 225 -20.08 -10.31 8.89
CA GLU A 225 -19.01 -11.02 9.61
C GLU A 225 -18.31 -12.10 8.75
N SER A 226 -18.54 -12.08 7.44
CA SER A 226 -17.93 -13.06 6.52
C SER A 226 -16.42 -12.88 6.47
N PRO A 227 -15.63 -13.97 6.56
CA PRO A 227 -14.18 -13.88 6.58
C PRO A 227 -13.61 -13.53 5.20
N ILE A 228 -12.52 -12.76 5.20
CA ILE A 228 -11.72 -12.45 4.01
C ILE A 228 -10.52 -13.40 3.98
N SER A 229 -10.30 -14.05 2.84
CA SER A 229 -9.14 -14.92 2.61
C SER A 229 -8.10 -14.20 1.75
N ILE A 230 -6.89 -14.06 2.27
CA ILE A 230 -5.73 -13.53 1.56
C ILE A 230 -4.86 -14.72 1.17
N THR A 231 -4.66 -14.95 -0.12
CA THR A 231 -3.99 -16.15 -0.65
C THR A 231 -2.89 -15.79 -1.62
N VAL A 232 -1.67 -16.27 -1.34
CA VAL A 232 -0.53 -16.23 -2.25
C VAL A 232 -0.33 -17.63 -2.82
N VAL A 233 -0.46 -17.77 -4.14
CA VAL A 233 -0.15 -18.99 -4.89
C VAL A 233 1.18 -18.80 -5.60
N THR A 234 2.04 -19.81 -5.54
CA THR A 234 3.38 -19.75 -6.13
C THR A 234 3.72 -21.02 -6.89
N SER A 235 4.41 -20.87 -8.02
CA SER A 235 4.89 -22.00 -8.81
C SER A 235 6.22 -22.54 -8.26
N GLY A 236 6.34 -23.87 -8.15
CA GLY A 236 7.60 -24.53 -7.80
C GLY A 236 8.56 -24.70 -8.99
N GLY A 237 8.06 -24.56 -10.22
CA GLY A 237 8.85 -24.71 -11.44
C GLY A 237 9.56 -23.42 -11.89
N TYR A 238 9.30 -22.29 -11.21
CA TYR A 238 9.90 -21.01 -11.51
C TYR A 238 10.80 -20.56 -10.36
N THR A 239 12.11 -20.56 -10.60
CA THR A 239 13.12 -20.14 -9.62
C THR A 239 13.07 -18.63 -9.42
N PHE A 240 12.59 -18.19 -8.26
CA PHE A 240 12.49 -16.78 -7.90
C PHE A 240 12.57 -16.61 -6.39
N ASN A 241 13.22 -15.54 -5.94
CA ASN A 241 13.32 -15.19 -4.53
C ASN A 241 12.05 -14.44 -4.11
N ARG A 242 11.01 -15.19 -3.75
CA ARG A 242 9.71 -14.61 -3.36
C ARG A 242 9.77 -14.13 -1.93
N GLN A 243 9.13 -13.02 -1.63
CA GLN A 243 9.04 -12.53 -0.26
C GLN A 243 7.76 -11.74 -0.08
N TRP A 244 7.06 -11.95 1.04
CA TRP A 244 5.93 -11.10 1.40
C TRP A 244 5.84 -10.89 2.90
N GLN A 245 5.43 -9.68 3.26
CA GLN A 245 5.04 -9.27 4.60
C GLN A 245 3.87 -8.29 4.45
N PHE A 246 2.70 -8.68 4.93
CA PHE A 246 1.50 -7.85 4.94
C PHE A 246 1.19 -7.39 6.36
N GLN A 247 0.78 -6.13 6.50
CA GLN A 247 0.14 -5.64 7.71
C GLN A 247 -1.37 -5.59 7.46
N ILE A 248 -2.12 -6.37 8.24
CA ILE A 248 -3.57 -6.52 8.13
C ILE A 248 -4.22 -5.69 9.23
N ARG A 249 -4.98 -4.67 8.83
CA ARG A 249 -5.64 -3.73 9.74
C ARG A 249 -7.14 -3.72 9.52
N MET A 250 -7.88 -4.17 10.53
CA MET A 250 -9.32 -4.07 10.60
C MET A 250 -9.70 -2.64 11.01
N MET A 251 -10.66 -2.06 10.31
CA MET A 251 -11.14 -0.71 10.56
C MET A 251 -12.61 -0.74 10.95
N GLY A 252 -12.90 -0.05 12.04
CA GLY A 252 -14.28 0.15 12.49
C GLY A 252 -15.08 0.95 11.46
N CYS A 253 -16.38 0.70 11.40
CA CYS A 253 -17.31 1.38 10.50
C CYS A 253 -17.35 2.91 10.69
N THR A 254 -16.98 3.39 11.88
CA THR A 254 -16.92 4.82 12.22
C THR A 254 -15.52 5.41 12.10
N SER A 255 -14.55 4.66 11.55
CA SER A 255 -13.18 5.14 11.41
C SER A 255 -13.09 6.33 10.48
N ALA A 256 -12.40 7.40 10.91
CA ALA A 256 -12.11 8.56 10.07
C ALA A 256 -11.15 8.25 8.91
N THR A 257 -10.51 7.07 8.93
CA THR A 257 -9.58 6.60 7.88
C THR A 257 -10.20 5.52 7.00
N LEU A 258 -11.52 5.29 7.08
CA LEU A 258 -12.22 4.39 6.18
C LEU A 258 -12.07 4.90 4.73
N ALA A 259 -11.71 4.00 3.82
CA ALA A 259 -11.76 4.31 2.40
C ALA A 259 -13.22 4.40 1.92
N PRO A 260 -13.55 5.36 1.04
CA PRO A 260 -14.88 5.40 0.44
C PRO A 260 -15.17 4.09 -0.31
N ALA A 261 -16.44 3.67 -0.31
CA ALA A 261 -16.87 2.45 -0.99
C ALA A 261 -16.48 2.50 -2.49
N GLY A 262 -15.94 1.40 -3.00
CA GLY A 262 -15.46 1.28 -4.38
C GLY A 262 -14.01 1.72 -4.62
N CYS A 263 -13.33 2.30 -3.62
CA CYS A 263 -11.91 2.63 -3.71
C CYS A 263 -11.05 1.43 -3.31
N LEU A 264 -10.25 0.89 -4.24
CA LEU A 264 -9.31 -0.19 -3.92
C LEU A 264 -8.07 0.37 -3.20
N GLN A 265 -7.61 1.55 -3.59
CA GLN A 265 -6.56 2.28 -2.90
C GLN A 265 -7.12 3.58 -2.34
N TYR A 266 -6.67 3.97 -1.15
CA TYR A 266 -7.03 5.25 -0.54
C TYR A 266 -5.82 5.92 0.12
N HIS A 267 -5.50 7.12 -0.35
CA HIS A 267 -4.40 7.95 0.12
C HIS A 267 -4.93 9.14 0.91
N MET A 268 -4.34 9.40 2.07
CA MET A 268 -4.84 10.40 3.02
C MET A 268 -4.11 11.75 2.96
N THR A 269 -2.90 11.77 2.40
CA THR A 269 -2.04 12.96 2.35
C THR A 269 -2.44 13.87 1.20
N PRO A 270 -2.31 15.21 1.36
CA PRO A 270 -2.70 16.18 0.34
C PRO A 270 -1.80 16.15 -0.91
N SER A 271 -0.60 15.61 -0.78
CA SER A 271 0.32 15.32 -1.87
C SER A 271 1.00 13.97 -1.63
N GLY A 272 1.55 13.40 -2.69
CA GLY A 272 2.23 12.11 -2.65
C GLY A 272 2.34 11.51 -4.04
N ASN A 273 2.66 10.22 -4.09
CA ASN A 273 2.75 9.48 -5.33
C ASN A 273 1.78 8.29 -5.30
N ILE A 274 1.32 7.89 -6.48
CA ILE A 274 0.48 6.71 -6.73
C ILE A 274 1.07 5.93 -7.90
N ALA A 275 0.95 4.61 -7.89
CA ALA A 275 1.48 3.75 -8.94
C ALA A 275 0.48 2.66 -9.33
N SER A 276 0.60 2.12 -10.54
CA SER A 276 -0.02 0.85 -10.89
C SER A 276 0.57 -0.27 -10.05
N PHE A 277 -0.20 -1.34 -9.83
CA PHE A 277 0.38 -2.58 -9.33
C PHE A 277 1.48 -3.07 -10.30
N ASN A 278 2.51 -3.72 -9.75
CA ASN A 278 3.71 -4.18 -10.46
C ASN A 278 4.57 -3.09 -11.14
N TYR A 279 4.37 -1.80 -10.81
CA TYR A 279 5.23 -0.75 -11.35
C TYR A 279 6.67 -0.90 -10.86
N VAL A 280 7.61 -0.95 -11.82
CA VAL A 280 9.06 -0.86 -11.57
C VAL A 280 9.66 -0.04 -12.70
N SER A 281 10.73 0.72 -12.42
CA SER A 281 11.40 1.56 -13.42
C SER A 281 12.15 0.78 -14.51
N ALA A 282 12.36 -0.53 -14.39
CA ALA A 282 12.90 -1.33 -15.48
C ALA A 282 11.78 -1.72 -16.44
N ALA A 283 12.09 -2.03 -17.70
CA ALA A 283 11.11 -2.69 -18.60
C ALA A 283 10.86 -4.15 -18.18
N SER A 284 9.84 -4.79 -18.74
CA SER A 284 9.65 -6.25 -18.57
C SER A 284 10.78 -7.01 -19.23
N SER A 285 11.22 -8.10 -18.61
CA SER A 285 12.17 -9.04 -19.22
C SER A 285 11.48 -10.16 -20.00
N ALA A 286 10.16 -10.31 -19.84
CA ALA A 286 9.37 -11.29 -20.56
C ALA A 286 8.99 -10.76 -21.95
N LEU A 287 8.91 -11.66 -22.93
CA LEU A 287 8.33 -11.34 -24.24
C LEU A 287 6.81 -11.52 -24.18
N ASN A 288 6.08 -10.67 -24.89
CA ASN A 288 4.64 -10.83 -25.10
C ASN A 288 4.34 -11.92 -26.15
N SER A 289 3.06 -12.17 -26.38
CA SER A 289 2.55 -13.20 -27.30
C SER A 289 3.01 -13.05 -28.76
N ILE A 290 3.36 -11.84 -29.21
CA ILE A 290 3.90 -11.58 -30.56
C ILE A 290 5.44 -11.60 -30.62
N GLY A 291 6.12 -11.88 -29.51
CA GLY A 291 7.57 -12.09 -29.45
C GLY A 291 8.41 -10.81 -29.29
N VAL A 292 7.81 -9.68 -28.91
CA VAL A 292 8.52 -8.43 -28.58
C VAL A 292 8.55 -8.21 -27.07
N GLN A 293 9.29 -7.20 -26.59
CA GLN A 293 9.37 -6.89 -25.17
C GLN A 293 7.98 -6.59 -24.58
N GLY A 294 7.59 -7.36 -23.57
CA GLY A 294 6.26 -7.27 -22.98
C GLY A 294 6.07 -6.10 -22.02
N THR A 295 4.87 -6.05 -21.47
CA THR A 295 4.42 -5.04 -20.51
C THR A 295 4.77 -5.41 -19.07
N ARG A 296 4.79 -4.42 -18.18
CA ARG A 296 4.68 -4.62 -16.71
C ARG A 296 3.27 -4.38 -16.20
N GLN A 297 2.40 -3.83 -17.03
CA GLN A 297 1.00 -3.65 -16.67
C GLN A 297 0.42 -5.02 -16.32
N LEU A 298 -0.41 -5.04 -15.28
CA LEU A 298 -1.21 -6.22 -15.02
C LEU A 298 -2.42 -6.15 -15.94
N ALA A 299 -2.76 -7.26 -16.58
CA ALA A 299 -3.91 -7.34 -17.48
C ALA A 299 -5.23 -7.38 -16.68
N ASN A 300 -6.31 -6.89 -17.29
CA ASN A 300 -7.68 -6.91 -16.77
C ASN A 300 -7.88 -6.18 -15.43
N MET A 301 -7.20 -5.04 -15.25
CA MET A 301 -7.31 -4.24 -14.04
C MET A 301 -8.43 -3.21 -14.18
N ARG A 302 -9.29 -3.11 -13.17
CA ARG A 302 -10.33 -2.07 -13.08
C ARG A 302 -10.50 -1.64 -11.64
N TYR A 303 -9.86 -0.55 -11.25
CA TYR A 303 -9.89 -0.11 -9.85
C TYR A 303 -9.78 1.41 -9.69
N GLY A 304 -10.42 1.92 -8.63
CA GLY A 304 -10.31 3.30 -8.21
C GLY A 304 -9.19 3.53 -7.19
N ILE A 305 -8.39 4.55 -7.43
CA ILE A 305 -7.43 5.13 -6.49
C ILE A 305 -8.01 6.44 -5.98
N CYS A 306 -8.46 6.42 -4.73
CA CYS A 306 -9.07 7.59 -4.10
C CYS A 306 -8.05 8.36 -3.28
N ILE A 307 -8.21 9.67 -3.24
CA ILE A 307 -7.35 10.56 -2.49
C ILE A 307 -8.25 11.43 -1.61
N ARG A 308 -7.98 11.44 -0.30
CA ARG A 308 -8.73 12.26 0.64
C ARG A 308 -8.53 13.72 0.28
N LYS A 309 -9.63 14.43 0.02
CA LYS A 309 -9.61 15.88 -0.05
C LYS A 309 -9.28 16.45 1.35
N ALA A 310 -8.16 17.15 1.46
CA ALA A 310 -7.80 17.88 2.67
C ALA A 310 -8.68 19.12 2.84
N THR A 311 -8.82 19.58 4.09
CA THR A 311 -9.61 20.78 4.41
C THR A 311 -9.09 21.98 3.63
N GLY A 312 -10.00 22.76 3.03
CA GLY A 312 -9.65 23.95 2.26
C GLY A 312 -9.09 23.68 0.86
N MET A 313 -9.00 22.42 0.41
CA MET A 313 -8.53 22.07 -0.94
C MET A 313 -9.68 21.92 -1.93
N CYS A 314 -9.51 22.43 -3.15
CA CYS A 314 -10.59 22.46 -4.16
C CYS A 314 -10.25 21.77 -5.48
N SER A 315 -8.98 21.52 -5.76
CA SER A 315 -8.52 20.79 -6.93
C SER A 315 -7.36 19.87 -6.57
N ILE A 316 -7.08 18.93 -7.47
CA ILE A 316 -5.92 18.06 -7.42
C ILE A 316 -5.30 17.98 -8.80
N THR A 317 -3.98 18.02 -8.85
CA THR A 317 -3.19 17.91 -10.07
C THR A 317 -2.40 16.62 -10.03
N TYR A 318 -2.48 15.84 -11.10
CA TYR A 318 -1.70 14.63 -11.33
C TYR A 318 -0.66 14.89 -12.40
N GLY A 319 0.54 14.37 -12.22
CA GLY A 319 1.59 14.48 -13.23
C GLY A 319 2.62 13.39 -13.07
N GLN A 320 3.31 13.06 -14.16
CA GLN A 320 4.44 12.14 -14.13
C GLN A 320 5.50 12.57 -13.12
N VAL A 321 6.17 11.60 -12.52
CA VAL A 321 7.32 11.90 -11.67
C VAL A 321 8.48 12.38 -12.54
N GLY A 322 9.06 13.54 -12.22
CA GLY A 322 10.13 14.13 -13.02
C GLY A 322 11.44 13.31 -13.05
N SER A 323 11.57 12.32 -12.17
CA SER A 323 12.73 11.42 -12.11
C SER A 323 12.68 10.26 -13.11
N ASP A 324 11.55 10.03 -13.77
CA ASP A 324 11.36 8.89 -14.68
C ASP A 324 10.44 9.27 -15.85
N ALA A 325 11.01 9.45 -17.04
CA ALA A 325 10.27 9.78 -18.25
C ALA A 325 9.29 8.68 -18.70
N TYR A 326 9.49 7.44 -18.25
CA TYR A 326 8.64 6.29 -18.58
C TYR A 326 7.53 6.05 -17.55
N SER A 327 7.41 6.96 -16.57
CA SER A 327 6.44 6.87 -15.48
C SER A 327 4.98 6.99 -15.88
N PHE A 328 4.70 7.16 -17.17
CA PHE A 328 3.39 6.94 -17.74
C PHE A 328 3.59 6.35 -19.13
N THR A 329 3.52 5.02 -19.21
CA THR A 329 3.59 4.26 -20.45
C THR A 329 2.51 3.19 -20.36
N MET A 330 1.34 3.51 -20.89
CA MET A 330 0.11 2.71 -20.75
C MET A 330 -0.29 2.03 -22.05
N THR A 331 -0.12 2.71 -23.19
CA THR A 331 -0.48 2.15 -24.50
C THR A 331 0.55 2.59 -25.52
N ASN A 332 0.77 1.78 -26.55
CA ASN A 332 1.68 2.03 -27.69
C ASN A 332 3.13 1.57 -27.43
N ASP A 333 3.96 1.65 -28.47
CA ASP A 333 5.31 1.11 -28.49
C ASP A 333 6.36 2.09 -27.97
N VAL A 334 6.88 1.84 -26.78
CA VAL A 334 7.96 2.62 -26.17
C VAL A 334 9.26 2.54 -26.99
N GLY A 335 9.52 1.42 -27.65
CA GLY A 335 10.73 1.18 -28.44
C GLY A 335 10.74 1.90 -29.79
N ALA A 336 9.57 2.32 -30.30
CA ALA A 336 9.43 3.03 -31.57
C ALA A 336 9.46 4.55 -31.46
N VAL A 337 9.54 5.09 -30.24
CA VAL A 337 9.48 6.54 -29.97
C VAL A 337 10.84 7.07 -29.52
N ASP A 338 11.19 8.27 -29.97
CA ASP A 338 12.37 8.98 -29.46
C ASP A 338 12.20 9.19 -27.94
N PRO A 339 13.12 8.68 -27.10
CA PRO A 339 13.04 8.85 -25.65
C PRO A 339 12.91 10.31 -25.19
N ALA A 340 13.32 11.30 -25.99
CA ALA A 340 13.16 12.72 -25.69
C ALA A 340 11.69 13.21 -25.79
N LEU A 341 10.82 12.46 -26.46
CA LEU A 341 9.39 12.77 -26.58
C LEU A 341 8.54 12.14 -25.48
N LEU A 342 9.07 11.15 -24.74
CA LEU A 342 8.38 10.55 -23.60
C LEU A 342 8.02 11.60 -22.56
N ALA A 343 6.91 11.38 -21.87
CA ALA A 343 6.35 12.32 -20.90
C ALA A 343 5.91 13.70 -21.46
N THR A 344 5.79 13.85 -22.77
CA THR A 344 5.30 15.09 -23.40
C THR A 344 3.90 14.93 -23.99
N SER A 345 3.28 16.05 -24.35
CA SER A 345 2.00 16.06 -25.05
C SER A 345 2.06 15.38 -26.43
N ALA A 346 3.24 15.24 -27.03
CA ALA A 346 3.40 14.64 -28.37
C ALA A 346 3.04 13.15 -28.40
N VAL A 347 3.09 12.48 -27.24
CA VAL A 347 2.84 11.04 -27.10
C VAL A 347 1.73 10.73 -26.08
N GLN A 348 0.99 11.77 -25.65
CA GLN A 348 -0.24 11.62 -24.87
C GLN A 348 -1.42 11.42 -25.83
N SER A 349 -2.35 10.52 -25.48
CA SER A 349 -3.60 10.32 -26.22
C SER A 349 -4.84 10.46 -25.32
N GLN A 350 -5.96 10.80 -25.96
CA GLN A 350 -7.32 10.80 -25.38
C GLN A 350 -8.23 9.75 -26.02
N ASP A 351 -7.78 9.13 -27.12
CA ASP A 351 -8.51 8.10 -27.88
C ASP A 351 -8.19 6.71 -27.32
N CYS A 352 -8.55 6.52 -26.06
CA CYS A 352 -8.11 5.37 -25.27
C CYS A 352 -9.17 4.28 -25.19
N THR A 353 -8.85 3.12 -25.76
CA THR A 353 -9.78 1.98 -25.90
C THR A 353 -9.35 0.72 -25.15
N THR A 354 -8.05 0.51 -24.92
CA THR A 354 -7.48 -0.63 -24.19
C THR A 354 -7.08 -0.22 -22.77
N ASP A 355 -5.93 0.41 -22.64
CA ASP A 355 -5.24 0.71 -21.39
C ASP A 355 -5.20 2.21 -21.12
N TYR A 356 -5.75 2.64 -19.99
CA TYR A 356 -5.86 4.07 -19.69
C TYR A 356 -6.12 4.38 -18.22
N LEU A 357 -5.85 5.64 -17.88
CA LEU A 357 -6.35 6.26 -16.66
C LEU A 357 -7.57 7.11 -16.96
N ILE A 358 -8.54 7.13 -16.05
CA ILE A 358 -9.64 8.09 -16.05
C ILE A 358 -9.36 9.15 -14.99
N ILE A 359 -9.24 10.40 -15.43
CA ILE A 359 -9.17 11.60 -14.58
C ILE A 359 -10.42 12.43 -14.87
N PRO A 360 -11.42 12.47 -13.98
CA PRO A 360 -12.70 13.14 -14.27
C PRO A 360 -12.58 14.65 -14.45
N ALA A 361 -13.32 15.24 -15.39
CA ALA A 361 -13.33 16.69 -15.67
C ALA A 361 -11.92 17.31 -15.70
N PRO A 362 -11.03 16.79 -16.56
CA PRO A 362 -9.62 17.16 -16.57
C PRO A 362 -9.38 18.49 -17.29
N VAL A 363 -8.41 19.24 -16.76
CA VAL A 363 -7.94 20.51 -17.29
C VAL A 363 -6.42 20.45 -17.44
N GLN A 364 -5.92 20.72 -18.64
CA GLN A 364 -4.48 20.87 -18.90
C GLN A 364 -4.22 22.29 -19.39
N ALA A 365 -3.23 22.97 -18.79
CA ALA A 365 -2.87 24.36 -19.13
C ALA A 365 -4.06 25.34 -19.20
N GLY A 366 -5.07 25.16 -18.34
CA GLY A 366 -6.28 26.00 -18.29
C GLY A 366 -7.35 25.65 -19.34
N VAL A 367 -7.16 24.61 -20.14
CA VAL A 367 -8.10 24.14 -21.15
C VAL A 367 -8.74 22.82 -20.70
N ASN A 368 -10.06 22.72 -20.79
CA ASN A 368 -10.77 21.46 -20.54
C ASN A 368 -10.43 20.45 -21.63
N MET A 369 -10.08 19.22 -21.26
CA MET A 369 -9.84 18.17 -22.24
C MET A 369 -11.16 17.60 -22.77
N PRO A 370 -11.19 17.09 -24.02
CA PRO A 370 -12.41 16.56 -24.63
C PRO A 370 -12.82 15.18 -24.09
N SER A 371 -11.93 14.48 -23.37
CA SER A 371 -12.16 13.16 -22.78
C SER A 371 -11.63 13.15 -21.35
N ASP A 372 -12.14 12.22 -20.54
CA ASP A 372 -11.61 11.95 -19.19
C ASP A 372 -10.52 10.86 -19.22
N ARG A 373 -10.26 10.23 -20.37
CA ARG A 373 -9.37 9.06 -20.50
C ARG A 373 -8.00 9.46 -21.04
N PHE A 374 -6.93 9.01 -20.39
CA PHE A 374 -5.55 9.29 -20.74
C PHE A 374 -4.78 7.99 -20.96
N CYS A 375 -4.09 7.88 -22.08
CA CYS A 375 -3.25 6.73 -22.47
C CYS A 375 -2.08 7.23 -23.34
N GLY A 376 -1.30 6.30 -23.89
CA GLY A 376 -0.08 6.59 -24.62
C GLY A 376 1.16 6.51 -23.74
N LEU A 377 2.19 7.28 -24.11
CA LEU A 377 3.53 7.23 -23.52
C LEU A 377 3.92 8.54 -22.81
N GLY A 378 2.92 9.36 -22.50
CA GLY A 378 3.08 10.60 -21.75
C GLY A 378 1.78 11.08 -21.16
N LEU A 379 1.89 11.79 -20.04
CA LEU A 379 0.80 12.48 -19.37
C LEU A 379 1.26 13.88 -18.97
N VAL A 380 0.67 14.86 -19.64
CA VAL A 380 0.78 16.28 -19.26
C VAL A 380 0.08 16.48 -17.92
N SER A 381 0.64 17.37 -17.10
CA SER A 381 0.08 17.73 -15.80
C SER A 381 -1.42 18.07 -15.91
N THR A 382 -2.24 17.23 -15.29
CA THR A 382 -3.69 17.22 -15.45
C THR A 382 -4.36 17.56 -14.14
N THR A 383 -5.12 18.65 -14.12
CA THR A 383 -5.84 19.12 -12.93
C THR A 383 -7.31 18.75 -13.03
N THR A 384 -7.89 18.27 -11.93
CA THR A 384 -9.34 18.11 -11.80
C THR A 384 -9.86 18.88 -10.60
N THR A 385 -11.06 19.41 -10.76
CA THR A 385 -11.84 20.02 -9.68
C THR A 385 -13.02 19.14 -9.26
N ALA A 386 -13.21 17.98 -9.89
CA ALA A 386 -14.24 17.01 -9.55
C ALA A 386 -13.98 16.42 -8.16
N LYS A 387 -15.04 16.16 -7.41
CA LYS A 387 -14.98 15.51 -6.09
C LYS A 387 -15.90 14.28 -6.07
N PRO A 388 -15.54 13.22 -5.32
CA PRO A 388 -14.27 13.03 -4.60
C PRO A 388 -13.06 12.95 -5.55
N PHE A 389 -11.86 13.19 -5.03
CA PHE A 389 -10.64 13.04 -5.85
C PHE A 389 -10.37 11.55 -6.06
N VAL A 390 -10.46 11.12 -7.32
CA VAL A 390 -10.30 9.73 -7.73
C VAL A 390 -9.64 9.67 -9.11
N VAL A 391 -8.77 8.68 -9.28
CA VAL A 391 -8.28 8.22 -10.59
C VAL A 391 -8.70 6.77 -10.75
N PHE A 392 -9.19 6.39 -11.93
CA PHE A 392 -9.48 4.99 -12.23
C PHE A 392 -8.41 4.44 -13.15
N ALA A 393 -7.86 3.28 -12.82
CA ALA A 393 -6.97 2.54 -13.70
C ALA A 393 -7.76 1.44 -14.40
N VAL A 394 -7.63 1.40 -15.73
CA VAL A 394 -8.23 0.40 -16.60
C VAL A 394 -7.14 -0.18 -17.48
N THR A 395 -6.99 -1.51 -17.43
CA THR A 395 -6.22 -2.27 -18.42
C THR A 395 -7.08 -3.42 -18.91
N ASP A 396 -6.92 -3.80 -20.17
CA ASP A 396 -7.61 -4.95 -20.74
C ASP A 396 -6.68 -6.18 -20.86
N ALA A 397 -6.99 -7.09 -21.76
CA ALA A 397 -6.21 -8.32 -21.97
C ALA A 397 -5.33 -8.24 -23.23
N ASN A 398 -5.45 -7.17 -24.02
CA ASN A 398 -4.86 -7.02 -25.33
C ASN A 398 -3.60 -6.16 -25.25
N GLU A 399 -2.44 -6.83 -25.23
CA GLU A 399 -1.13 -6.19 -25.13
C GLU A 399 -0.36 -6.23 -26.47
N GLU A 400 -1.06 -6.44 -27.60
CA GLU A 400 -0.41 -6.56 -28.92
C GLU A 400 0.36 -5.30 -29.33
N LEU A 401 -0.11 -4.12 -28.92
CA LEU A 401 0.50 -2.82 -29.25
C LEU A 401 1.25 -2.20 -28.06
N ASP A 402 1.24 -2.87 -26.91
CA ASP A 402 1.69 -2.30 -25.63
C ASP A 402 3.09 -2.81 -25.31
N ILE A 403 4.05 -2.28 -26.08
CA ILE A 403 5.43 -2.76 -26.11
C ILE A 403 6.25 -2.00 -25.07
N SER A 404 6.84 -2.76 -24.13
CA SER A 404 7.70 -2.24 -23.06
C SER A 404 7.01 -1.19 -22.16
N ASN A 405 5.68 -1.20 -22.10
CA ASN A 405 4.90 -0.36 -21.20
C ASN A 405 5.13 -0.76 -19.73
N ARG A 406 5.21 0.24 -18.85
CA ARG A 406 5.49 0.07 -17.42
C ARG A 406 4.27 0.31 -16.53
N GLY A 407 3.19 0.84 -17.11
CA GLY A 407 2.04 1.37 -16.38
C GLY A 407 2.28 2.82 -15.97
N PHE A 408 1.84 3.19 -14.77
CA PHE A 408 1.94 4.56 -14.29
C PHE A 408 2.59 4.66 -12.91
N TYR A 409 3.31 5.76 -12.70
CA TYR A 409 3.80 6.24 -11.42
C TYR A 409 3.71 7.76 -11.42
N LEU A 410 2.66 8.27 -10.77
CA LEU A 410 2.29 9.67 -10.82
C LEU A 410 2.50 10.33 -9.47
N SER A 411 2.96 11.57 -9.50
CA SER A 411 2.82 12.49 -8.38
C SER A 411 1.43 13.12 -8.41
N TYR A 412 0.91 13.43 -7.23
CA TYR A 412 -0.29 14.24 -7.08
C TYR A 412 -0.08 15.34 -6.03
N SER A 413 -0.75 16.46 -6.22
CA SER A 413 -0.79 17.54 -5.24
C SER A 413 -2.13 18.26 -5.31
N GLN A 414 -2.74 18.47 -4.14
CA GLN A 414 -3.96 19.28 -4.03
C GLN A 414 -3.61 20.77 -4.02
N ALA A 415 -4.51 21.60 -4.54
CA ALA A 415 -4.43 23.05 -4.40
C ALA A 415 -5.60 23.61 -3.56
N ALA A 416 -5.30 24.69 -2.83
CA ALA A 416 -6.27 25.40 -2.01
C ALA A 416 -7.41 25.98 -2.88
N CYS A 417 -8.57 26.16 -2.27
CA CYS A 417 -9.67 26.88 -2.89
C CYS A 417 -9.26 28.31 -3.23
N PRO A 418 -9.68 28.85 -4.40
CA PRO A 418 -9.53 30.26 -4.69
C PRO A 418 -10.14 31.10 -3.57
N VAL A 419 -9.47 32.19 -3.18
CA VAL A 419 -10.07 33.20 -2.31
C VAL A 419 -11.09 33.96 -3.14
N LEU A 420 -12.36 33.92 -2.72
CA LEU A 420 -13.46 34.61 -3.39
C LEU A 420 -13.46 36.11 -3.06
#